data_AF-A0A4R1UVA2-F1
#
_entry.id   AF-A0A4R1UVA2-F1
#
_cell.length_a   1.000
_cell.length_b   1.000
_cell.length_c   1.000
_cell.angle_alpha   90.00
_cell.angle_beta   90.00
_cell.angle_gamma   90.00
#
_symmetry.space_group_name_H-M   'P 1'
#
loop_
_entity.id
_entity.type
_entity.pdbx_description
1 polymer ?
#
loop_
_entity_poly.entity_id
_entity_poly.type
_entity_poly.pdbx_seq_one_letter_code
_entity_poly.pdbx_strand_id
1 'polypeptide(L)'
;MSLKKLTTPRPFDVWHEDLGPVLWFRSPISEPPYFGSPLDLGRTMSVEIQIGVEQIELPTRDVGGWPFGKEDEAHLWFVPIVDGNLIQQQIDAGEVA
;
A
#
# COMPACT_ATOMS: atom_id res chain seq x y z
N MET A 1 -11.20 3.82 21.93
CA MET A 1 -11.69 3.31 20.63
C MET A 1 -11.31 1.84 20.56
N SER A 2 -12.21 0.90 20.27
CA SER A 2 -11.91 -0.55 20.35
C SER A 2 -11.14 -1.03 19.11
N LEU A 3 -9.97 -1.67 19.30
CA LEU A 3 -9.05 -2.12 18.23
C LEU A 3 -9.74 -2.97 17.16
N LYS A 4 -10.77 -3.75 17.54
CA LYS A 4 -11.56 -4.59 16.62
C LYS A 4 -12.18 -3.83 15.45
N LYS A 5 -12.43 -2.52 15.62
CA LYS A 5 -13.06 -1.68 14.59
C LYS A 5 -12.07 -1.15 13.55
N LEU A 6 -10.77 -1.20 13.85
CA LEU A 6 -9.68 -0.70 13.00
C LEU A 6 -9.16 -1.78 12.03
N THR A 7 -9.42 -3.06 12.29
CA THR A 7 -8.91 -4.19 11.49
C THR A 7 -9.96 -4.84 10.60
N THR A 8 -11.17 -4.28 10.52
CA THR A 8 -12.24 -4.83 9.66
C THR A 8 -12.01 -4.43 8.20
N PRO A 9 -11.86 -5.39 7.27
CA PRO A 9 -11.78 -5.09 5.83
C PRO A 9 -13.02 -4.37 5.33
N ARG A 10 -12.81 -3.43 4.40
CA ARG A 10 -13.86 -2.63 3.78
C ARG A 10 -13.69 -2.63 2.27
N PRO A 11 -14.78 -2.66 1.48
CA PRO A 11 -14.71 -2.58 0.03
C PRO A 11 -14.19 -1.21 -0.45
N PHE A 12 -13.68 -1.14 -1.68
CA PHE A 12 -13.10 0.09 -2.26
C PHE A 12 -14.08 1.27 -2.32
N ASP A 13 -15.36 1.02 -2.58
CA ASP A 13 -16.42 2.02 -2.73
C ASP A 13 -16.67 2.89 -1.48
N VAL A 14 -16.29 2.40 -0.29
CA VAL A 14 -16.41 3.16 0.96
C VAL A 14 -15.15 3.93 1.34
N TRP A 15 -14.10 3.88 0.51
CA TRP A 15 -12.90 4.68 0.72
C TRP A 15 -13.12 6.14 0.30
N HIS A 16 -12.48 7.06 1.01
CA HIS A 16 -12.41 8.48 0.67
C HIS A 16 -11.10 9.07 1.20
N GLU A 17 -10.69 10.21 0.65
CA GLU A 17 -9.37 10.83 0.91
C GLU A 17 -9.10 11.15 2.39
N ASP A 18 -10.13 11.48 3.18
CA ASP A 18 -9.96 11.78 4.61
C ASP A 18 -9.54 10.56 5.45
N LEU A 19 -9.68 9.34 4.93
CA LEU A 19 -9.17 8.14 5.59
C LEU A 19 -7.64 8.09 5.58
N GLY A 20 -7.00 8.85 4.69
CA GLY A 20 -5.56 8.82 4.51
C GLY A 20 -5.06 7.50 3.91
N PRO A 21 -3.76 7.20 4.06
CA PRO A 21 -3.20 5.95 3.58
C PRO A 21 -3.82 4.75 4.31
N VAL A 22 -4.03 3.65 3.59
CA VAL A 22 -4.59 2.40 4.12
C VAL A 22 -3.87 1.21 3.50
N LEU A 23 -4.11 0.01 4.04
CA LEU A 23 -3.60 -1.24 3.45
C LEU A 23 -4.63 -1.81 2.48
N TRP A 24 -4.26 -1.88 1.20
CA TRP A 24 -5.08 -2.32 0.08
C TRP A 24 -4.72 -3.73 -0.36
N PHE A 25 -5.72 -4.56 -0.65
CA PHE A 25 -5.49 -5.90 -1.18
C PHE A 25 -6.67 -6.40 -2.01
N ARG A 26 -6.38 -7.33 -2.92
CA ARG A 26 -7.40 -8.06 -3.68
C ARG A 26 -7.98 -9.20 -2.84
N SER A 27 -9.27 -9.48 -2.99
CA SER A 27 -9.94 -10.62 -2.39
C SER A 27 -10.34 -11.63 -3.47
N PRO A 28 -9.86 -12.89 -3.43
CA PRO A 28 -8.93 -13.45 -2.44
C PRO A 28 -7.52 -12.84 -2.52
N ILE A 29 -6.80 -12.82 -1.40
CA ILE A 29 -5.43 -12.29 -1.31
C ILE A 29 -4.49 -13.17 -2.14
N SER A 30 -3.95 -12.61 -3.22
CA SER A 30 -2.96 -13.27 -4.08
C SER A 30 -1.56 -12.67 -3.98
N GLU A 31 -1.45 -11.44 -3.49
CA GLU A 31 -0.22 -10.65 -3.40
C GLU A 31 -0.16 -9.88 -2.08
N PRO A 32 1.03 -9.45 -1.62
CA PRO A 32 1.15 -8.59 -0.45
C PRO A 32 0.31 -7.31 -0.57
N PRO A 33 -0.30 -6.82 0.52
CA PRO A 33 -1.07 -5.58 0.50
C PRO A 33 -0.22 -4.36 0.10
N TYR A 34 -0.81 -3.46 -0.68
CA TYR A 34 -0.25 -2.16 -1.02
C TYR A 34 -0.57 -1.13 0.06
N PHE A 35 0.42 -0.33 0.46
CA PHE A 35 0.23 0.78 1.39
C PHE A 35 0.17 2.09 0.62
N GLY A 36 -0.93 2.83 0.77
CA GLY A 36 -1.11 4.11 0.07
C GLY A 36 -2.57 4.43 -0.23
N SER A 37 -2.81 5.05 -1.38
CA SER A 37 -4.13 5.47 -1.84
C SER A 37 -4.25 5.51 -3.38
N PRO A 38 -5.48 5.54 -3.92
CA PRO A 38 -5.72 5.78 -5.35
C PRO A 38 -5.16 7.09 -5.90
N LEU A 39 -4.74 8.01 -5.02
CA LEU A 39 -4.16 9.30 -5.39
C LEU A 39 -2.63 9.22 -5.60
N ASP A 40 -2.02 8.05 -5.42
CA ASP A 40 -0.59 7.87 -5.64
C ASP A 40 -0.28 7.91 -7.15
N LEU A 41 0.28 9.03 -7.62
CA LEU A 41 0.51 9.28 -9.05
C LEU A 41 1.80 8.64 -9.62
N GLY A 42 2.64 8.05 -8.77
CA GLY A 42 3.94 7.55 -9.17
C GLY A 42 4.91 8.67 -9.58
N ARG A 43 6.06 8.30 -10.16
CA ARG A 43 7.08 9.22 -10.68
C ARG A 43 7.78 8.62 -11.89
N THR A 44 8.08 9.45 -12.88
CA THR A 44 8.95 9.05 -13.99
C THR A 44 10.41 9.09 -13.54
N MET A 45 11.13 7.99 -13.74
CA MET A 45 12.56 7.87 -13.40
C MET A 45 13.37 7.45 -14.61
N SER A 46 14.51 8.11 -14.83
CA SER A 46 15.60 7.59 -15.67
C SER A 46 16.60 6.83 -14.79
N VAL A 47 17.20 5.78 -15.36
CA VAL A 47 18.24 5.00 -14.69
C VAL A 47 19.45 4.96 -15.62
N GLU A 48 20.57 5.47 -15.12
CA GLU A 48 21.87 5.33 -15.75
C GLU A 48 22.66 4.24 -15.03
N ILE A 49 23.14 3.25 -15.78
CA ILE A 49 23.93 2.14 -15.26
C ILE A 49 25.35 2.27 -15.82
N GLN A 50 26.33 2.30 -14.93
CA GLN A 50 27.74 2.24 -15.29
C GLN A 50 28.30 0.85 -14.98
N ILE A 51 28.84 0.17 -16.00
CA ILE A 51 29.50 -1.14 -15.87
C ILE A 51 30.94 -1.00 -16.41
N GLY A 52 31.90 -0.82 -15.51
CA GLY A 52 33.28 -0.51 -15.89
C GLY A 52 33.38 0.85 -16.59
N VAL A 53 33.72 0.83 -17.88
CA VAL A 53 33.81 2.03 -18.75
C VAL A 53 32.58 2.23 -19.63
N GLU A 54 31.65 1.28 -19.64
CA GLU A 54 30.40 1.40 -20.41
C GLU A 54 29.33 2.13 -19.59
N GLN A 55 28.64 3.09 -20.21
CA GLN A 55 27.49 3.78 -19.67
C GLN A 55 26.27 3.43 -20.51
N ILE A 56 25.23 2.91 -19.85
CA ILE A 56 23.97 2.53 -20.47
C ILE A 56 22.88 3.42 -19.88
N GLU A 57 22.24 4.22 -20.73
CA GLU A 57 21.06 4.98 -20.36
C GLU A 57 19.81 4.15 -20.67
N LEU A 58 19.05 3.80 -19.64
CA LEU A 58 17.78 3.10 -19.80
C LEU A 58 16.66 4.11 -20.10
N PRO A 59 15.67 3.73 -20.94
CA PRO A 59 14.52 4.58 -21.18
C PRO A 59 13.80 4.89 -19.86
N THR A 60 13.25 6.10 -19.75
CA THR A 60 12.46 6.49 -18.59
C THR A 60 11.33 5.50 -18.34
N ARG A 61 11.15 5.12 -17.08
CA ARG A 61 10.06 4.26 -16.63
C ARG A 61 9.25 4.99 -15.58
N ASP A 62 7.94 4.87 -15.67
CA ASP A 62 7.07 5.24 -14.56
C ASP A 62 7.21 4.19 -13.46
N VAL A 63 7.53 4.65 -12.26
CA VAL A 63 7.71 3.80 -11.09
C VAL A 63 6.89 4.34 -9.93
N GLY A 64 6.37 3.40 -9.14
CA GLY A 64 5.42 3.69 -8.08
C GLY A 64 4.04 4.09 -8.60
N GLY A 65 3.21 4.60 -7.70
CA GLY A 65 1.83 4.96 -7.98
C GLY A 65 0.83 3.87 -7.62
N TRP A 66 -0.44 4.14 -7.92
CA TRP A 66 -1.55 3.24 -7.65
C TRP A 66 -1.46 1.99 -8.53
N PRO A 67 -1.31 0.78 -7.95
CA PRO A 67 -1.00 -0.41 -8.72
C PRO A 67 -2.25 -1.12 -9.29
N PHE A 68 -3.46 -0.67 -8.94
CA PHE A 68 -4.70 -1.35 -9.28
C PHE A 68 -5.44 -0.65 -10.44
N GLY A 69 -5.98 -1.44 -11.35
CA GLY A 69 -6.83 -0.97 -12.44
C GLY A 69 -8.31 -0.87 -12.04
N LYS A 70 -9.14 -0.36 -12.94
CA LYS A 70 -10.61 -0.29 -12.72
C LYS A 70 -11.23 -1.68 -12.62
N GLU A 71 -10.64 -2.66 -13.28
CA GLU A 71 -11.01 -4.08 -13.23
C GLU A 71 -10.83 -4.70 -11.84
N ASP A 72 -9.93 -4.14 -11.02
CA ASP A 72 -9.65 -4.65 -9.69
C ASP A 72 -10.66 -4.11 -8.66
N GLU A 73 -11.33 -2.97 -8.91
CA GLU A 73 -12.18 -2.25 -7.94
C GLU A 73 -13.24 -3.15 -7.27
N ALA A 74 -13.85 -4.06 -8.03
CA ALA A 74 -14.87 -5.00 -7.52
C ALA A 74 -14.32 -6.02 -6.52
N HIS A 75 -13.01 -6.28 -6.56
CA HIS A 75 -12.31 -7.23 -5.70
C HIS A 75 -11.34 -6.53 -4.75
N LEU A 76 -11.33 -5.19 -4.74
CA LEU A 76 -10.38 -4.41 -3.98
C LEU A 76 -10.96 -4.03 -2.62
N TRP A 77 -10.19 -4.32 -1.59
CA TRP A 77 -10.55 -4.08 -0.19
C TRP A 77 -9.43 -3.33 0.50
N PHE A 78 -9.77 -2.57 1.54
CA PHE A 78 -8.81 -1.92 2.41
C PHE A 78 -9.05 -2.19 3.88
N VAL A 79 -7.99 -2.07 4.67
CA VAL A 79 -8.03 -2.00 6.13
C VAL A 79 -7.40 -0.68 6.58
N PRO A 80 -8.08 0.11 7.42
CA PRO A 80 -7.47 1.30 8.02
C PRO A 80 -6.14 0.98 8.71
N ILE A 81 -5.17 1.89 8.64
CA ILE A 81 -3.91 1.70 9.34
C ILE A 81 -4.19 1.60 10.84
N VAL A 82 -3.86 0.45 11.42
CA VAL A 82 -3.59 0.32 12.84
C VAL A 82 -2.19 0.88 13.10
N ASP A 83 -2.05 1.77 14.07
CA ASP A 83 -0.75 2.34 14.44
C ASP A 83 0.23 1.21 14.77
N GLY A 84 1.22 1.02 13.90
CA GLY A 84 2.22 -0.04 14.05
C GLY A 84 3.06 0.11 15.32
N ASN A 85 3.25 1.34 15.80
CA ASN A 85 3.92 1.59 17.07
C ASN A 85 3.03 1.17 18.24
N LEU A 86 1.72 1.37 18.13
CA LEU A 86 0.77 0.89 19.15
C LEU A 86 0.75 -0.64 19.21
N ILE A 87 0.80 -1.31 18.05
CA ILE A 87 0.89 -2.78 17.99
C ILE A 87 2.21 -3.26 18.60
N GLN A 88 3.34 -2.65 18.24
CA GLN A 88 4.64 -3.00 18.81
C GLN A 88 4.67 -2.77 20.33
N GLN A 89 4.12 -1.65 20.80
CA GLN A 89 3.99 -1.36 22.23
C GLN A 89 3.12 -2.40 22.95
N GLN A 90 2.05 -2.91 22.33
CA GLN A 90 1.20 -3.95 22.91
C GLN A 90 1.88 -5.33 22.93
N ILE A 91 2.68 -5.65 21.91
CA ILE A 91 3.53 -6.85 21.88
C ILE A 91 4.59 -6.76 22.99
N ASP A 92 5.26 -5.62 23.11
CA ASP A 92 6.27 -5.35 24.12
C ASP A 92 5.68 -5.34 25.54
N ALA A 93 4.43 -4.88 25.69
CA ALA A 93 3.68 -4.90 26.95
C ALA A 93 3.08 -6.27 27.30
N GLY A 94 3.14 -7.26 26.40
CA GLY A 94 2.59 -8.60 26.61
C GLY A 94 1.06 -8.64 26.68
N GLU A 95 0.36 -7.65 26.12
CA GLU A 95 -1.11 -7.54 26.18
C GLU A 95 -1.83 -8.32 25.06
N VAL A 96 -1.09 -8.99 24.18
CA VAL A 96 -1.66 -9.86 23.15
C VAL A 96 -1.77 -11.29 23.68
N ALA A 97 -2.80 -11.54 24.50
CA ALA A 97 -3.28 -12.86 24.87
C ALA A 97 -4.76 -13.03 24.46
#